data_AF-A0A938ZPC0-F1
#
_entry.id   AF-A0A938ZPC0-F1
#
_cell.length_a   1.000
_cell.length_b   1.000
_cell.length_c   1.000
_cell.angle_alpha   90.00
_cell.angle_beta   90.00
_cell.angle_gamma   90.00
#
_symmetry.space_group_name_H-M   'P 1'
#
loop_
_entity.id
_entity.type
_entity.pdbx_description
1 polymer ?
#
loop_
_entity_poly.entity_id
_entity_poly.type
_entity_poly.pdbx_seq_one_letter_code
_entity_poly.pdbx_strand_id
1 'polypeptide(L)'
;MLTLEPEQTTTLDYSVVNASIQETFTAIDKFEWQAIDELRLMRDKGYYFDGGHESFEDYCENELTKHGGYRRVRDLLSAKKVVDILPEELRVKITKPSQTRPLLRLVKTPDKLEQAVAIAAKEKPFPTAADFAKAVQKVVPKNTSPTRTSSTKQEKVKTQLCNSVTVSSLSHPRYGDSGVIEADAPNNYQQIVTFSDGERLLVNNSDLADLNDAIVSESSEQTYPPEYTEAIAQIKEQHQQELERLSQELRIGLQAEATGRAEAQVQEQIQSLQNLYKQQREQNIQLQQRLDEMEGLRKLEIENQRLQQRIQELEHAVEQRPSQQWGNTMTQQATKALNKQVKQALEKTIDLRSLAQEPPKENAQECLRLMGMALKNLASAMNNTQALEAAAIILGSEPTPQAIAYRAEQLEMLPQAINEIRTVLAKPGCTWQDYWAVAQEYEVIKQDYWAELTTQETELITVLQNASSQPDTIGIGSIVSHADSYRTLYVERGEVVQDLGEEVLVAWDCWKEQSKKTDRYFRDELRFWQPEKE
;
A
#
# COMPACT_ATOMS: atom_id res chain seq x y z
N MET A 1 -42.51 19.96 -16.32
CA MET A 1 -41.74 20.48 -15.17
C MET A 1 -42.04 19.63 -13.96
N LEU A 2 -41.03 18.94 -13.42
CA LEU A 2 -40.92 18.73 -11.99
C LEU A 2 -39.49 19.15 -11.67
N THR A 3 -39.43 20.34 -11.11
CA THR A 3 -38.27 21.06 -10.64
C THR A 3 -37.44 20.19 -9.71
N LEU A 4 -36.19 19.97 -10.09
CA LEU A 4 -35.12 19.76 -9.12
C LEU A 4 -34.42 21.10 -9.00
N GLU A 5 -34.78 21.80 -7.93
CA GLU A 5 -34.07 22.97 -7.47
C GLU A 5 -32.60 22.65 -7.16
N PRO A 6 -31.73 23.65 -7.31
CA PRO A 6 -30.28 23.49 -7.40
C PRO A 6 -29.65 23.28 -6.03
N GLU A 7 -28.80 22.26 -5.90
CA GLU A 7 -27.79 22.28 -4.83
C GLU A 7 -26.68 23.23 -5.29
N GLN A 8 -26.60 24.36 -4.57
CA GLN A 8 -25.59 25.40 -4.69
C GLN A 8 -24.19 24.78 -4.61
N THR A 9 -23.43 24.78 -5.71
CA THR A 9 -21.99 24.49 -5.66
C THR A 9 -21.20 25.78 -5.59
N THR A 10 -20.94 26.15 -4.35
CA THR A 10 -19.84 27.00 -3.87
C THR A 10 -18.49 26.58 -4.48
N THR A 11 -17.61 27.56 -4.66
CA THR A 11 -16.17 27.43 -4.98
C THR A 11 -15.55 26.12 -4.49
N LEU A 12 -15.03 25.31 -5.41
CA LEU A 12 -14.42 24.01 -5.13
C LEU A 12 -13.12 24.19 -4.33
N ASP A 13 -13.20 23.80 -3.06
CA ASP A 13 -12.10 23.76 -2.13
C ASP A 13 -11.28 22.48 -2.35
N TYR A 14 -10.04 22.62 -2.83
CA TYR A 14 -9.14 21.50 -3.09
C TYR A 14 -8.81 20.71 -1.81
N SER A 15 -8.99 21.29 -0.62
CA SER A 15 -8.86 20.54 0.64
C SER A 15 -9.96 19.49 0.79
N VAL A 16 -11.18 19.78 0.32
CA VAL A 16 -12.32 18.85 0.33
C VAL A 16 -12.10 17.72 -0.69
N VAL A 17 -11.54 18.03 -1.85
CA VAL A 17 -11.21 17.01 -2.86
C VAL A 17 -10.11 16.08 -2.34
N ASN A 18 -9.07 16.64 -1.71
CA ASN A 18 -7.97 15.84 -1.17
C ASN A 18 -8.43 14.98 0.03
N ALA A 19 -9.30 15.53 0.89
CA ALA A 19 -9.95 14.78 1.95
C ALA A 19 -10.84 13.66 1.38
N SER A 20 -11.62 13.94 0.32
CA SER A 20 -12.43 12.92 -0.36
C SER A 20 -11.56 11.81 -0.97
N ILE A 21 -10.42 12.14 -1.55
CA ILE A 21 -9.48 11.14 -2.09
C ILE A 21 -8.91 10.28 -0.94
N GLN A 22 -8.49 10.89 0.16
CA GLN A 22 -8.02 10.14 1.34
C GLN A 22 -9.12 9.28 1.96
N GLU A 23 -10.36 9.78 2.01
CA GLU A 23 -11.52 9.00 2.43
C GLU A 23 -11.77 7.80 1.48
N THR A 24 -11.59 7.97 0.17
CA THR A 24 -11.72 6.84 -0.77
C THR A 24 -10.63 5.80 -0.57
N PHE A 25 -9.36 6.20 -0.40
CA PHE A 25 -8.28 5.24 -0.13
C PHE A 25 -8.47 4.53 1.20
N THR A 26 -8.79 5.25 2.26
CA THR A 26 -9.06 4.62 3.57
C THR A 26 -10.31 3.71 3.54
N ALA A 27 -11.30 4.01 2.70
CA ALA A 27 -12.44 3.12 2.48
C ALA A 27 -12.04 1.86 1.70
N ILE A 28 -11.16 1.97 0.72
CA ILE A 28 -10.59 0.84 -0.03
C ILE A 28 -9.78 -0.05 0.91
N ASP A 29 -8.87 0.53 1.71
CA ASP A 29 -8.08 -0.23 2.68
C ASP A 29 -8.98 -1.00 3.65
N LYS A 30 -10.00 -0.32 4.23
CA LYS A 30 -10.98 -0.98 5.11
C LYS A 30 -11.72 -2.11 4.42
N PHE A 31 -12.08 -1.94 3.14
CA PHE A 31 -12.73 -2.97 2.35
C PHE A 31 -11.81 -4.17 2.11
N GLU A 32 -10.53 -3.93 1.80
CA GLU A 32 -9.53 -5.01 1.62
C GLU A 32 -9.34 -5.82 2.89
N TRP A 33 -9.14 -5.15 4.04
CA TRP A 33 -9.05 -5.81 5.34
C TRP A 33 -10.28 -6.66 5.63
N GLN A 34 -11.48 -6.10 5.42
CA GLN A 34 -12.73 -6.84 5.61
C GLN A 34 -12.83 -8.05 4.65
N ALA A 35 -12.41 -7.90 3.40
CA ALA A 35 -12.48 -8.97 2.41
C ALA A 35 -11.53 -10.12 2.74
N ILE A 36 -10.31 -9.81 3.20
CA ILE A 36 -9.32 -10.79 3.63
C ILE A 36 -9.85 -11.58 4.84
N ASP A 37 -10.38 -10.90 5.85
CA ASP A 37 -10.90 -11.56 7.05
C ASP A 37 -12.12 -12.44 6.73
N GLU A 38 -13.03 -11.97 5.87
CA GLU A 38 -14.19 -12.76 5.44
C GLU A 38 -13.81 -13.98 4.60
N LEU A 39 -12.79 -13.87 3.73
CA LEU A 39 -12.26 -15.01 2.97
C LEU A 39 -11.53 -16.02 3.86
N ARG A 40 -10.76 -15.55 4.84
CA ARG A 40 -10.15 -16.42 5.86
C ARG A 40 -11.22 -17.16 6.65
N LEU A 41 -12.26 -16.47 7.08
CA LEU A 41 -13.37 -17.09 7.80
C LEU A 41 -14.10 -18.14 6.95
N MET A 42 -14.29 -17.88 5.65
CA MET A 42 -14.87 -18.85 4.71
C MET A 42 -14.03 -20.12 4.61
N ARG A 43 -12.71 -19.98 4.53
CA ARG A 43 -11.76 -21.09 4.48
C ARG A 43 -11.76 -21.87 5.78
N ASP A 44 -11.53 -21.18 6.89
CA ASP A 44 -11.31 -21.80 8.21
C ASP A 44 -12.57 -22.50 8.75
N LYS A 45 -13.77 -22.01 8.37
CA LYS A 45 -15.05 -22.62 8.76
C LYS A 45 -15.66 -23.53 7.69
N GLY A 46 -15.00 -23.71 6.54
CA GLY A 46 -15.48 -24.63 5.50
C GLY A 46 -16.77 -24.19 4.81
N TYR A 47 -17.13 -22.91 4.82
CA TYR A 47 -18.42 -22.45 4.28
C TYR A 47 -18.54 -22.58 2.75
N TYR A 48 -17.43 -22.80 2.05
CA TYR A 48 -17.45 -23.10 0.62
C TYR A 48 -18.12 -24.46 0.31
N PHE A 49 -18.14 -25.40 1.26
CA PHE A 49 -18.88 -26.66 1.12
C PHE A 49 -20.39 -26.45 1.00
N ASP A 50 -20.94 -25.47 1.71
CA ASP A 50 -22.37 -25.11 1.62
C ASP A 50 -22.74 -24.52 0.24
N GLY A 51 -21.74 -24.00 -0.47
CA GLY A 51 -21.86 -23.55 -1.87
C GLY A 51 -21.81 -24.70 -2.88
N GLY A 52 -21.51 -25.92 -2.44
CA GLY A 52 -21.33 -27.10 -3.30
C GLY A 52 -19.91 -27.28 -3.84
N HIS A 53 -18.90 -26.62 -3.26
CA HIS A 53 -17.50 -26.73 -3.67
C HIS A 53 -16.74 -27.75 -2.83
N GLU A 54 -15.85 -28.51 -3.49
CA GLU A 54 -15.06 -29.56 -2.84
C GLU A 54 -13.83 -29.01 -2.09
N SER A 55 -13.28 -27.87 -2.52
CA SER A 55 -12.17 -27.19 -1.86
C SER A 55 -12.33 -25.68 -1.89
N PHE A 56 -11.57 -24.97 -1.05
CA PHE A 56 -11.57 -23.52 -1.03
C PHE A 56 -10.94 -22.94 -2.30
N GLU A 57 -9.97 -23.65 -2.88
CA GLU A 57 -9.33 -23.33 -4.14
C GLU A 57 -10.32 -23.44 -5.30
N ASP A 58 -11.12 -24.51 -5.36
CA ASP A 58 -12.18 -24.69 -6.36
C ASP A 58 -13.25 -23.60 -6.25
N TYR A 59 -13.59 -23.21 -5.02
CA TYR A 59 -14.47 -22.06 -4.77
C TYR A 59 -13.87 -20.74 -5.29
N CYS A 60 -12.59 -20.48 -5.03
CA CYS A 60 -11.92 -19.28 -5.51
C CYS A 60 -11.87 -19.26 -7.05
N GLU A 61 -11.50 -20.38 -7.67
CA GLU A 61 -11.42 -20.48 -9.13
C GLU A 61 -12.78 -20.39 -9.81
N ASN A 62 -13.83 -21.01 -9.27
CA ASN A 62 -15.13 -21.02 -9.93
C ASN A 62 -15.99 -19.80 -9.61
N GLU A 63 -16.07 -19.36 -8.36
CA GLU A 63 -17.00 -18.31 -7.95
C GLU A 63 -16.36 -16.91 -7.99
N LEU A 64 -15.12 -16.75 -7.51
CA LEU A 64 -14.48 -15.43 -7.50
C LEU A 64 -14.08 -14.97 -8.91
N THR A 65 -13.62 -15.89 -9.76
CA THR A 65 -13.19 -15.52 -11.13
C THR A 65 -14.35 -15.42 -12.12
N LYS A 66 -15.35 -16.32 -12.09
CA LYS A 66 -16.41 -16.37 -13.12
C LYS A 66 -17.63 -15.48 -12.83
N HIS A 67 -17.94 -15.19 -11.57
CA HIS A 67 -19.19 -14.50 -11.19
C HIS A 67 -19.01 -13.06 -10.65
N GLY A 68 -17.87 -12.44 -10.95
CA GLY A 68 -17.64 -11.02 -10.64
C GLY A 68 -17.22 -10.74 -9.19
N GLY A 69 -16.47 -11.66 -8.58
CA GLY A 69 -15.76 -11.43 -7.33
C GLY A 69 -16.58 -11.49 -6.04
N TYR A 70 -16.04 -10.85 -5.00
CA TYR A 70 -16.39 -10.91 -3.56
C TYR A 70 -17.88 -10.78 -3.17
N ARG A 71 -18.78 -10.40 -4.09
CA ARG A 71 -20.22 -10.30 -3.85
C ARG A 71 -20.85 -11.64 -3.42
N ARG A 72 -20.39 -12.75 -3.99
CA ARG A 72 -20.91 -14.09 -3.65
C ARG A 72 -20.45 -14.56 -2.26
N VAL A 73 -19.19 -14.27 -1.91
CA VAL A 73 -18.62 -14.50 -0.56
C VAL A 73 -19.51 -13.85 0.49
N ARG A 74 -19.82 -12.56 0.30
CA ARG A 74 -20.69 -11.81 1.19
C ARG A 74 -22.08 -12.42 1.29
N ASP A 75 -22.66 -12.91 0.19
CA ASP A 75 -23.99 -13.54 0.18
C ASP A 75 -24.03 -14.87 0.93
N LEU A 76 -23.00 -15.71 0.79
CA LEU A 76 -22.89 -16.99 1.50
C LEU A 76 -22.70 -16.77 3.01
N LEU A 77 -21.80 -15.87 3.39
CA LEU A 77 -21.60 -15.48 4.79
C LEU A 77 -22.87 -14.88 5.41
N SER A 78 -23.56 -14.04 4.63
CA SER A 78 -24.82 -13.44 5.05
C SER A 78 -25.91 -14.48 5.26
N ALA A 79 -26.01 -15.45 4.36
CA ALA A 79 -26.96 -16.53 4.47
C ALA A 79 -26.69 -17.40 5.69
N LYS A 80 -25.43 -17.75 5.94
CA LYS A 80 -25.05 -18.56 7.09
C LYS A 80 -25.35 -17.86 8.42
N LYS A 81 -25.02 -16.56 8.55
CA LYS A 81 -25.37 -15.75 9.73
C LYS A 81 -26.87 -15.75 10.03
N VAL A 82 -27.72 -15.79 9.01
CA VAL A 82 -29.18 -15.85 9.17
C VAL A 82 -29.63 -17.28 9.51
N VAL A 83 -29.08 -18.29 8.85
CA VAL A 83 -29.43 -19.70 9.04
C VAL A 83 -29.02 -20.19 10.43
N ASP A 84 -27.85 -19.81 10.94
CA ASP A 84 -27.35 -20.23 12.25
C ASP A 84 -28.24 -19.75 13.40
N ILE A 85 -28.89 -18.59 13.24
CA ILE A 85 -29.79 -17.99 14.24
C ILE A 85 -31.21 -18.57 14.16
N LEU A 86 -31.61 -19.10 13.00
CA LEU A 86 -32.95 -19.64 12.79
C LEU A 86 -33.10 -21.06 13.38
N PRO A 87 -34.29 -21.40 13.94
CA PRO A 87 -34.64 -22.76 14.32
C PRO A 87 -34.63 -23.73 13.12
N GLU A 88 -34.28 -25.00 13.37
CA GLU A 88 -34.09 -26.02 12.31
C GLU A 88 -35.29 -26.16 11.36
N GLU A 89 -36.51 -25.99 11.86
CA GLU A 89 -37.76 -26.08 11.09
C GLU A 89 -37.89 -25.00 10.00
N LEU A 90 -37.32 -23.81 10.25
CA LEU A 90 -37.41 -22.66 9.34
C LEU A 90 -36.20 -22.54 8.40
N ARG A 91 -35.09 -23.22 8.71
CA ARG A 91 -33.88 -23.24 7.85
C ARG A 91 -34.18 -23.81 6.46
N VAL A 92 -35.03 -24.85 6.39
CA VAL A 92 -35.42 -25.53 5.14
C VAL A 92 -36.20 -24.62 4.18
N LYS A 93 -36.71 -23.48 4.66
CA LYS A 93 -37.47 -22.52 3.84
C LYS A 93 -36.58 -21.55 3.06
N ILE A 94 -35.29 -21.47 3.39
CA ILE A 94 -34.31 -20.65 2.66
C ILE A 94 -33.58 -21.56 1.68
N THR A 95 -33.90 -21.45 0.39
CA THR A 95 -33.34 -22.32 -0.65
C THR A 95 -32.15 -21.70 -1.37
N LYS A 96 -32.00 -20.38 -1.33
CA LYS A 96 -30.88 -19.68 -1.97
C LYS A 96 -30.25 -18.66 -1.02
N PRO A 97 -28.90 -18.55 -0.98
CA PRO A 97 -28.21 -17.58 -0.14
C PRO A 97 -28.65 -16.13 -0.36
N SER A 98 -28.96 -15.76 -1.61
CA SER A 98 -29.41 -14.41 -1.97
C SER A 98 -30.74 -13.99 -1.34
N GLN A 99 -31.58 -14.95 -0.92
CA GLN A 99 -32.86 -14.67 -0.25
C GLN A 99 -32.69 -14.08 1.15
N THR A 100 -31.50 -14.24 1.76
CA THR A 100 -31.22 -13.84 3.14
C THR A 100 -30.84 -12.37 3.32
N ARG A 101 -30.52 -11.66 2.23
CA ARG A 101 -30.13 -10.24 2.28
C ARG A 101 -31.14 -9.34 3.02
N PRO A 102 -32.47 -9.43 2.78
CA PRO A 102 -33.45 -8.61 3.49
C PRO A 102 -33.59 -8.95 4.97
N LEU A 103 -33.14 -10.15 5.37
CA LEU A 103 -33.20 -10.69 6.72
C LEU A 103 -31.99 -10.29 7.58
N LEU A 104 -30.88 -9.89 6.98
CA LEU A 104 -29.65 -9.46 7.67
C LEU A 104 -29.88 -8.38 8.72
N ARG A 105 -30.78 -7.43 8.45
CA ARG A 105 -31.11 -6.35 9.39
C ARG A 105 -31.75 -6.86 10.69
N LEU A 106 -32.29 -8.06 10.68
CA LEU A 106 -32.92 -8.70 11.82
C LEU A 106 -32.02 -9.75 12.51
N VAL A 107 -30.80 -9.99 12.04
CA VAL A 107 -29.83 -10.93 12.64
C VAL A 107 -29.55 -10.57 14.11
N LYS A 108 -29.57 -9.28 14.47
CA LYS A 108 -29.41 -8.83 15.86
C LYS A 108 -30.67 -8.98 16.72
N THR A 109 -31.80 -9.37 16.13
CA THR A 109 -33.11 -9.52 16.79
C THR A 109 -33.77 -10.84 16.39
N PRO A 110 -33.41 -11.96 17.04
CA PRO A 110 -33.82 -13.31 16.63
C PRO A 110 -35.34 -13.48 16.57
N ASP A 111 -36.07 -12.99 17.56
CA ASP A 111 -37.55 -13.12 17.62
C ASP A 111 -38.25 -12.50 16.40
N LYS A 112 -37.74 -11.36 15.91
CA LYS A 112 -38.28 -10.66 14.74
C LYS A 112 -37.88 -11.36 13.44
N LEU A 113 -36.69 -11.94 13.41
CA LEU A 113 -36.20 -12.72 12.27
C LEU A 113 -37.07 -13.95 12.05
N GLU A 114 -37.37 -14.69 13.10
CA GLU A 114 -38.26 -15.85 13.08
C GLU A 114 -39.67 -15.48 12.61
N GLN A 115 -40.24 -14.40 13.15
CA GLN A 115 -41.56 -13.91 12.74
C GLN A 115 -41.60 -13.52 11.25
N ALA A 116 -40.55 -12.85 10.74
CA ALA A 116 -40.48 -12.47 9.34
C ALA A 116 -40.41 -13.69 8.41
N VAL A 117 -39.64 -14.72 8.78
CA VAL A 117 -39.54 -15.96 8.02
C VAL A 117 -40.85 -16.76 8.09
N ALA A 118 -41.50 -16.82 9.25
CA ALA A 118 -42.78 -17.49 9.42
C ALA A 118 -43.91 -16.82 8.63
N ILE A 119 -43.96 -15.47 8.59
CA ILE A 119 -44.93 -14.72 7.79
C ILE A 119 -44.74 -15.00 6.29
N ALA A 120 -43.49 -14.97 5.81
CA ALA A 120 -43.19 -15.26 4.41
C ALA A 120 -43.51 -16.71 4.04
N ALA A 121 -43.23 -17.66 4.92
CA ALA A 121 -43.50 -19.09 4.73
C ALA A 121 -45.01 -19.43 4.76
N LYS A 122 -45.81 -18.65 5.50
CA LYS A 122 -47.28 -18.76 5.49
C LYS A 122 -47.90 -18.26 4.18
N GLU A 123 -47.33 -17.22 3.58
CA GLU A 123 -47.82 -16.70 2.29
C GLU A 123 -47.41 -17.60 1.12
N LYS A 124 -46.19 -18.17 1.14
CA LYS A 124 -45.72 -19.11 0.12
C LYS A 124 -44.84 -20.21 0.73
N PRO A 125 -45.00 -21.49 0.32
CA PRO A 125 -44.19 -22.60 0.84
C PRO A 125 -42.69 -22.47 0.53
N PHE A 126 -42.34 -21.76 -0.54
CA PHE A 126 -40.96 -21.39 -0.92
C PHE A 126 -40.87 -19.88 -1.23
N PRO A 127 -40.55 -19.04 -0.25
CA PRO A 127 -40.56 -17.59 -0.41
C PRO A 127 -39.38 -17.07 -1.25
N THR A 128 -39.61 -16.02 -2.04
CA THR A 128 -38.53 -15.33 -2.79
C THR A 128 -37.95 -14.18 -1.96
N ALA A 129 -36.79 -13.63 -2.33
CA ALA A 129 -36.17 -12.48 -1.66
C ALA A 129 -37.13 -11.28 -1.48
N ALA A 130 -38.01 -11.02 -2.45
CA ALA A 130 -39.02 -9.97 -2.36
C ALA A 130 -40.12 -10.27 -1.34
N ASP A 131 -40.49 -11.54 -1.18
CA ASP A 131 -41.49 -11.97 -0.20
C ASP A 131 -40.93 -11.81 1.23
N PHE A 132 -39.66 -12.16 1.45
CA PHE A 132 -38.96 -11.85 2.70
C PHE A 132 -38.85 -10.35 2.94
N ALA A 133 -38.53 -9.53 1.93
CA ALA A 133 -38.47 -8.07 2.10
C ALA A 133 -39.82 -7.48 2.55
N LYS A 134 -40.93 -7.96 1.98
CA LYS A 134 -42.30 -7.58 2.39
C LYS A 134 -42.61 -8.02 3.82
N ALA A 135 -42.28 -9.26 4.18
CA ALA A 135 -42.49 -9.76 5.54
C ALA A 135 -41.69 -8.95 6.57
N VAL A 136 -40.44 -8.60 6.27
CA VAL A 136 -39.63 -7.78 7.18
C VAL A 136 -40.15 -6.34 7.27
N GLN A 137 -40.74 -5.77 6.21
CA GLN A 137 -41.42 -4.46 6.29
C GLN A 137 -42.69 -4.50 7.16
N LYS A 138 -43.37 -5.65 7.25
CA LYS A 138 -44.51 -5.83 8.18
C LYS A 138 -44.04 -5.93 9.64
N VAL A 139 -42.90 -6.59 9.88
CA VAL A 139 -42.33 -6.76 11.23
C VAL A 139 -41.61 -5.49 11.73
N VAL A 140 -41.12 -4.64 10.83
CA VAL A 140 -40.45 -3.36 11.16
C VAL A 140 -40.99 -2.23 10.27
N PRO A 141 -41.90 -1.38 10.78
CA PRO A 141 -42.39 -0.19 10.08
C PRO A 141 -41.25 0.82 9.79
N LYS A 142 -41.30 1.44 8.62
CA LYS A 142 -40.33 2.45 8.13
C LYS A 142 -40.39 3.75 8.96
N ASN A 143 -39.77 3.79 10.14
CA ASN A 143 -39.52 5.04 10.87
C ASN A 143 -38.02 5.33 11.07
N THR A 144 -37.15 4.72 10.27
CA THR A 144 -35.71 5.01 10.28
C THR A 144 -35.21 5.16 8.85
N SER A 145 -35.53 6.30 8.23
CA SER A 145 -34.70 7.04 7.26
C SER A 145 -35.50 8.26 6.72
N PRO A 146 -34.94 9.49 6.73
CA PRO A 146 -35.64 10.70 6.34
C PRO A 146 -35.46 10.97 4.84
N THR A 147 -36.47 10.74 4.02
CA THR A 147 -36.54 11.45 2.71
C THR A 147 -37.97 11.49 2.16
N ARG A 148 -38.49 12.71 2.08
CA ARG A 148 -39.53 13.25 1.18
C ARG A 148 -40.80 12.42 0.92
N THR A 149 -41.93 12.96 1.36
CA THR A 149 -43.12 13.12 0.50
C THR A 149 -43.95 14.30 1.02
N SER A 150 -44.12 15.30 0.16
CA SER A 150 -44.88 16.53 0.39
C SER A 150 -46.39 16.29 0.28
N SER A 151 -47.17 16.85 1.21
CA SER A 151 -48.63 16.92 1.12
C SER A 151 -49.06 18.37 0.83
N THR A 152 -49.59 18.62 -0.36
CA THR A 152 -50.14 19.91 -0.79
C THR A 152 -51.56 20.09 -0.25
N LYS A 153 -51.81 21.18 0.49
CA LYS A 153 -53.15 21.68 0.84
C LYS A 153 -53.63 22.62 -0.26
N GLN A 154 -54.84 22.41 -0.77
CA GLN A 154 -55.53 23.34 -1.67
C GLN A 154 -56.30 24.39 -0.86
N GLU A 155 -56.14 25.66 -1.21
CA GLU A 155 -56.90 26.78 -0.69
C GLU A 155 -57.90 27.25 -1.76
N LYS A 156 -59.16 27.48 -1.37
CA LYS A 156 -60.25 27.90 -2.26
C LYS A 156 -60.32 29.43 -2.31
N VAL A 157 -60.38 30.01 -3.50
CA VAL A 157 -60.74 31.42 -3.70
C VAL A 157 -62.22 31.52 -4.09
N LYS A 158 -62.96 32.40 -3.42
CA LYS A 158 -64.31 32.88 -3.76
C LYS A 158 -64.18 34.26 -4.41
N THR A 159 -64.98 34.56 -5.44
CA THR A 159 -65.56 35.89 -5.65
C THR A 159 -66.80 35.79 -6.55
N GLN A 160 -67.90 36.42 -6.12
CA GLN A 160 -69.08 36.76 -6.93
C GLN A 160 -69.12 38.30 -6.97
N LEU A 161 -69.27 38.90 -8.16
CA LEU A 161 -69.67 40.30 -8.34
C LEU A 161 -70.77 40.36 -9.42
N CYS A 162 -71.89 41.00 -9.12
CA CYS A 162 -73.00 41.22 -10.04
C CYS A 162 -72.84 42.58 -10.73
N ASN A 163 -72.74 42.62 -12.06
CA ASN A 163 -72.67 43.87 -12.84
C ASN A 163 -73.85 43.93 -13.85
N SER A 164 -74.74 44.91 -13.67
CA SER A 164 -75.78 45.26 -14.65
C SER A 164 -75.18 46.12 -15.76
N VAL A 165 -75.54 45.88 -17.03
CA VAL A 165 -74.97 46.54 -18.21
C VAL A 165 -76.08 46.99 -19.17
N THR A 166 -75.88 48.13 -19.84
CA THR A 166 -76.88 48.73 -20.75
C THR A 166 -76.40 48.73 -22.20
N VAL A 167 -77.27 48.38 -23.15
CA VAL A 167 -76.92 48.37 -24.59
C VAL A 167 -76.93 49.79 -25.16
N SER A 168 -75.76 50.29 -25.57
CA SER A 168 -75.54 51.68 -26.01
C SER A 168 -75.38 51.86 -27.51
N SER A 169 -75.45 50.78 -28.30
CA SER A 169 -75.32 50.84 -29.75
C SER A 169 -76.65 51.11 -30.44
N LEU A 170 -76.77 52.25 -31.12
CA LEU A 170 -77.98 52.67 -31.87
C LEU A 170 -78.38 51.70 -33.00
N SER A 171 -77.44 50.88 -33.48
CA SER A 171 -77.69 49.85 -34.49
C SER A 171 -78.13 48.50 -33.92
N HIS A 172 -78.12 48.33 -32.60
CA HIS A 172 -78.57 47.11 -31.95
C HIS A 172 -80.10 47.12 -31.76
N PRO A 173 -80.83 46.03 -32.03
CA PRO A 173 -82.30 46.00 -31.97
C PRO A 173 -82.87 46.26 -30.56
N ARG A 174 -82.07 46.08 -29.51
CA ARG A 174 -82.41 46.35 -28.09
C ARG A 174 -81.68 47.59 -27.53
N TYR A 175 -81.43 48.60 -28.37
CA TYR A 175 -80.79 49.84 -27.93
C TYR A 175 -81.57 50.51 -26.80
N GLY A 176 -80.89 50.80 -25.69
CA GLY A 176 -81.45 51.41 -24.49
C GLY A 176 -81.93 50.42 -23.40
N ASP A 177 -81.95 49.11 -23.69
CA ASP A 177 -82.33 48.09 -22.71
C ASP A 177 -81.16 47.76 -21.75
N SER A 178 -81.48 47.57 -20.47
CA SER A 178 -80.54 47.12 -19.44
C SER A 178 -80.69 45.63 -19.14
N GLY A 179 -79.58 44.93 -18.93
CA GLY A 179 -79.54 43.52 -18.56
C GLY A 179 -78.46 43.21 -17.52
N VAL A 180 -78.41 41.96 -17.06
CA VAL A 180 -77.45 41.47 -16.07
C VAL A 180 -76.56 40.39 -16.67
N ILE A 181 -75.26 40.48 -16.41
CA ILE A 181 -74.30 39.46 -16.78
C ILE A 181 -74.22 38.45 -15.63
N GLU A 182 -74.83 37.29 -15.84
CA GLU A 182 -74.85 36.20 -14.86
C GLU A 182 -73.80 35.11 -15.13
N ALA A 183 -73.21 35.12 -16.34
CA ALA A 183 -72.33 34.07 -16.83
C ALA A 183 -71.02 34.66 -17.36
N ASP A 184 -69.94 33.86 -17.27
CA ASP A 184 -68.62 34.24 -17.79
C ASP A 184 -68.66 34.48 -19.30
N ALA A 185 -67.88 35.45 -19.75
CA ALA A 185 -67.82 35.85 -21.16
C ALA A 185 -67.28 34.70 -22.02
N PRO A 186 -67.93 34.36 -23.15
CA PRO A 186 -67.46 33.29 -24.03
C PRO A 186 -66.18 33.68 -24.80
N ASN A 187 -65.89 34.97 -24.98
CA ASN A 187 -64.62 35.47 -25.52
C ASN A 187 -64.34 36.90 -25.03
N ASN A 188 -63.18 37.45 -25.40
CA ASN A 188 -62.73 38.77 -24.94
C ASN A 188 -63.50 39.96 -25.56
N TYR A 189 -64.38 39.72 -26.52
CA TYR A 189 -65.08 40.76 -27.30
C TYR A 189 -66.59 40.71 -27.18
N GLN A 190 -67.15 39.71 -26.49
CA GLN A 190 -68.59 39.46 -26.41
C GLN A 190 -68.98 38.95 -25.03
N GLN A 191 -70.16 39.34 -24.58
CA GLN A 191 -70.72 38.94 -23.29
C GLN A 191 -72.15 38.46 -23.42
N ILE A 192 -72.53 37.56 -22.54
CA ILE A 192 -73.90 37.04 -22.46
C ILE A 192 -74.67 37.91 -21.48
N VAL A 193 -75.59 38.71 -22.02
CA VAL A 193 -76.44 39.61 -21.24
C VAL A 193 -77.84 39.02 -21.14
N THR A 194 -78.35 38.93 -19.92
CA THR A 194 -79.73 38.48 -19.63
C THR A 194 -80.60 39.71 -19.43
N PHE A 195 -81.60 39.91 -20.29
CA PHE A 195 -82.50 41.06 -20.23
C PHE A 195 -83.71 40.80 -19.30
N SER A 196 -84.45 41.85 -18.93
CA SER A 196 -85.61 41.77 -18.03
C SER A 196 -86.70 40.79 -18.48
N ASP A 197 -86.75 40.49 -19.77
CA ASP A 197 -87.72 39.56 -20.36
C ASP A 197 -87.32 38.08 -20.21
N GLY A 198 -86.14 37.81 -19.63
CA GLY A 198 -85.58 36.46 -19.44
C GLY A 198 -84.79 35.92 -20.63
N GLU A 199 -84.72 36.65 -21.75
CA GLU A 199 -83.93 36.27 -22.91
C GLU A 199 -82.42 36.55 -22.70
N ARG A 200 -81.59 35.58 -23.08
CA ARG A 200 -80.12 35.66 -23.03
C ARG A 200 -79.57 35.87 -24.42
N LEU A 201 -78.90 37.00 -24.64
CA LEU A 201 -78.29 37.32 -25.93
C LEU A 201 -76.80 37.55 -25.78
N LEU A 202 -76.08 37.15 -26.82
CA LEU A 202 -74.66 37.44 -26.98
C LEU A 202 -74.51 38.83 -27.59
N VAL A 203 -74.01 39.79 -26.81
CA VAL A 203 -73.84 41.18 -27.22
C VAL A 203 -72.34 41.49 -27.30
N ASN A 204 -71.91 42.23 -28.33
CA ASN A 204 -70.52 42.64 -28.43
C ASN A 204 -70.18 43.67 -27.34
N ASN A 205 -68.97 43.60 -26.81
CA ASN A 205 -68.48 44.51 -25.76
C ASN A 205 -68.44 45.96 -26.23
N SER A 206 -68.28 46.21 -27.53
CA SER A 206 -68.33 47.56 -28.13
C SER A 206 -69.72 48.18 -28.13
N ASP A 207 -70.77 47.36 -28.02
CA ASP A 207 -72.16 47.79 -28.10
C ASP A 207 -72.79 48.03 -26.71
N LEU A 208 -72.02 47.82 -25.65
CA LEU A 208 -72.43 47.94 -24.24
C LEU A 208 -71.79 49.20 -23.62
N ALA A 209 -72.60 50.03 -22.96
CA ALA A 209 -72.12 51.10 -22.08
C ALA A 209 -71.85 50.53 -20.68
N ASP A 210 -70.94 51.18 -19.95
CA ASP A 210 -70.48 50.82 -18.60
C ASP A 210 -69.53 49.61 -18.52
N LEU A 211 -69.21 48.97 -19.66
CA LEU A 211 -68.19 47.91 -19.72
C LEU A 211 -66.74 48.42 -19.79
N ASN A 212 -66.58 49.67 -20.25
CA ASN A 212 -65.29 50.23 -20.65
C ASN A 212 -64.38 50.69 -19.50
N ASP A 213 -64.83 50.65 -18.24
CA ASP A 213 -63.94 50.86 -17.09
C ASP A 213 -63.29 49.57 -16.57
N ALA A 214 -63.74 48.38 -17.04
CA ALA A 214 -63.25 47.09 -16.55
C ALA A 214 -62.43 46.30 -17.58
N ILE A 215 -62.45 46.66 -18.87
CA ILE A 215 -61.68 45.95 -19.91
C ILE A 215 -60.71 46.94 -20.56
N VAL A 216 -59.64 47.24 -19.84
CA VAL A 216 -58.46 47.92 -20.40
C VAL A 216 -57.88 47.03 -21.50
N SER A 217 -57.73 47.60 -22.69
CA SER A 217 -57.02 47.02 -23.82
C SER A 217 -55.62 46.55 -23.41
N GLU A 218 -55.44 45.27 -23.14
CA GLU A 218 -54.10 44.69 -22.95
C GLU A 218 -53.33 44.77 -24.28
N SER A 219 -52.37 45.70 -24.36
CA SER A 219 -51.37 45.72 -25.43
C SER A 219 -50.59 44.40 -25.41
N SER A 220 -50.34 43.81 -26.59
CA SER A 220 -49.64 42.53 -26.76
C SER A 220 -48.19 42.51 -26.22
N GLU A 221 -47.66 43.66 -25.82
CA GLU A 221 -46.45 43.78 -25.03
C GLU A 221 -46.86 43.87 -23.55
N GLN A 222 -46.82 42.73 -22.86
CA GLN A 222 -46.80 42.73 -21.39
C GLN A 222 -45.62 43.59 -20.96
N THR A 223 -45.91 44.83 -20.56
CA THR A 223 -44.94 45.69 -19.91
C THR A 223 -44.78 45.15 -18.49
N TYR A 224 -43.89 44.18 -18.34
CA TYR A 224 -43.56 43.64 -17.04
C TYR A 224 -42.99 44.75 -16.15
N PRO A 225 -43.31 44.77 -14.86
CA PRO A 225 -42.68 45.69 -13.91
C PRO A 225 -41.14 45.60 -14.03
N PRO A 226 -40.40 46.71 -13.80
CA PRO A 226 -38.96 46.78 -14.02
C PRO A 226 -38.19 45.68 -13.27
N GLU A 227 -38.66 45.31 -12.08
CA GLU A 227 -38.13 44.22 -11.26
C GLU A 227 -38.09 42.87 -12.00
N TYR A 228 -39.11 42.56 -12.80
CA TYR A 228 -39.15 41.33 -13.59
C TYR A 228 -38.22 41.40 -14.80
N THR A 229 -38.09 42.57 -15.43
CA THR A 229 -37.14 42.74 -16.54
C THR A 229 -35.70 42.60 -16.08
N GLU A 230 -35.37 43.12 -14.89
CA GLU A 230 -34.08 42.95 -14.23
C GLU A 230 -33.83 41.50 -13.83
N ALA A 231 -34.83 40.82 -13.24
CA ALA A 231 -34.72 39.40 -12.90
C ALA A 231 -34.48 38.52 -14.15
N ILE A 232 -35.18 38.80 -15.26
CA ILE A 232 -35.00 38.08 -16.52
C ILE A 232 -33.60 38.35 -17.11
N ALA A 233 -33.09 39.58 -17.00
CA ALA A 233 -31.74 39.92 -17.45
C ALA A 233 -30.67 39.21 -16.61
N GLN A 234 -30.81 39.20 -15.28
CA GLN A 234 -29.90 38.49 -14.37
C GLN A 234 -29.88 36.98 -14.64
N ILE A 235 -31.04 36.36 -14.84
CA ILE A 235 -31.12 34.93 -15.17
C ILE A 235 -30.44 34.63 -16.52
N LYS A 236 -30.62 35.49 -17.53
CA LYS A 236 -29.95 35.32 -18.83
C LYS A 236 -28.43 35.44 -18.71
N GLU A 237 -27.94 36.39 -17.91
CA GLU A 237 -26.52 36.57 -17.67
C GLU A 237 -25.92 35.37 -16.93
N GLN A 238 -26.59 34.89 -15.86
CA GLN A 238 -26.19 33.68 -15.14
C GLN A 238 -26.11 32.47 -16.07
N HIS A 239 -27.13 32.24 -16.90
CA HIS A 239 -27.11 31.14 -17.86
C HIS A 239 -25.97 31.27 -18.89
N GLN A 240 -25.66 32.48 -19.36
CA GLN A 240 -24.53 32.68 -20.27
C GLN A 240 -23.19 32.33 -19.59
N GLN A 241 -23.00 32.79 -18.35
CA GLN A 241 -21.80 32.47 -17.56
C GLN A 241 -21.68 30.96 -17.30
N GLU A 242 -22.79 30.27 -17.02
CA GLU A 242 -22.81 28.80 -16.84
C GLU A 242 -22.45 28.06 -18.13
N LEU A 243 -22.97 28.49 -19.29
CA LEU A 243 -22.62 27.89 -20.57
C LEU A 243 -21.15 28.09 -20.91
N GLU A 244 -20.61 29.28 -20.69
CA GLU A 244 -19.19 29.55 -20.88
C GLU A 244 -18.33 28.68 -19.97
N ARG A 245 -18.68 28.58 -18.68
CA ARG A 245 -18.01 27.71 -17.72
C ARG A 245 -18.03 26.25 -18.15
N LEU A 246 -19.20 25.71 -18.49
CA LEU A 246 -19.34 24.33 -18.96
C LEU A 246 -18.56 24.06 -20.24
N SER A 247 -18.52 25.03 -21.17
CA SER A 247 -17.73 24.91 -22.40
C SER A 247 -16.23 24.84 -22.13
N GLN A 248 -15.74 25.62 -21.15
CA GLN A 248 -14.35 25.59 -20.72
C GLN A 248 -14.02 24.28 -20.00
N GLU A 249 -14.88 23.83 -19.08
CA GLU A 249 -14.73 22.55 -18.38
C GLU A 249 -14.70 21.36 -19.36
N LEU A 250 -15.59 21.34 -20.36
CA LEU A 250 -15.59 20.33 -21.42
C LEU A 250 -14.31 20.38 -22.25
N ARG A 251 -13.82 21.57 -22.61
CA ARG A 251 -12.57 21.73 -23.36
C ARG A 251 -11.38 21.20 -22.58
N ILE A 252 -11.30 21.50 -21.28
CA ILE A 252 -10.25 21.00 -20.39
C ILE A 252 -10.36 19.48 -20.23
N GLY A 253 -11.56 18.95 -20.03
CA GLY A 253 -11.80 17.51 -19.93
C GLY A 253 -11.39 16.74 -21.18
N LEU A 254 -11.76 17.24 -22.37
CA LEU A 254 -11.36 16.65 -23.64
C LEU A 254 -9.84 16.72 -23.86
N GLN A 255 -9.20 17.83 -23.47
CA GLN A 255 -7.75 17.95 -23.55
C GLN A 255 -7.05 16.96 -22.61
N ALA A 256 -7.53 16.83 -21.37
CA ALA A 256 -6.99 15.90 -20.39
C ALA A 256 -7.15 14.43 -20.82
N GLU A 257 -8.29 14.08 -21.42
CA GLU A 257 -8.51 12.73 -21.96
C GLU A 257 -7.60 12.46 -23.17
N ALA A 258 -7.43 13.44 -24.06
CA ALA A 258 -6.52 13.32 -25.20
C ALA A 258 -5.06 13.16 -24.76
N THR A 259 -4.61 13.94 -23.76
CA THR A 259 -3.25 13.82 -23.21
C THR A 259 -3.07 12.49 -22.49
N GLY A 260 -4.04 12.05 -21.68
CA GLY A 260 -3.98 10.77 -20.98
C GLY A 260 -3.89 9.58 -21.94
N ARG A 261 -4.63 9.60 -23.06
CA ARG A 261 -4.52 8.57 -24.10
C ARG A 261 -3.16 8.60 -24.80
N ALA A 262 -2.63 9.79 -25.10
CA ALA A 262 -1.31 9.93 -25.72
C ALA A 262 -0.20 9.42 -24.78
N GLU A 263 -0.25 9.77 -23.50
CA GLU A 263 0.70 9.31 -22.48
C GLU A 263 0.65 7.79 -22.30
N ALA A 264 -0.54 7.19 -22.27
CA ALA A 264 -0.70 5.73 -22.20
C ALA A 264 -0.04 5.03 -23.41
N GLN A 265 -0.27 5.53 -24.63
CA GLN A 265 0.38 4.98 -25.83
C GLN A 265 1.91 5.11 -25.79
N VAL A 266 2.43 6.25 -25.33
CA VAL A 266 3.88 6.47 -25.19
C VAL A 266 4.45 5.53 -24.13
N GLN A 267 3.76 5.32 -23.00
CA GLN A 267 4.19 4.38 -21.97
C GLN A 267 4.23 2.93 -22.47
N GLU A 268 3.22 2.48 -23.21
CA GLU A 268 3.21 1.16 -23.84
C GLU A 268 4.37 1.00 -24.85
N GLN A 269 4.63 2.03 -25.66
CA GLN A 269 5.77 2.02 -26.58
C GLN A 269 7.10 1.95 -25.84
N ILE A 270 7.30 2.73 -24.76
CA ILE A 270 8.52 2.68 -23.96
C ILE A 270 8.69 1.30 -23.32
N GLN A 271 7.63 0.71 -22.76
CA GLN A 271 7.70 -0.63 -22.16
C GLN A 271 8.05 -1.70 -23.21
N SER A 272 7.42 -1.66 -24.39
CA SER A 272 7.73 -2.60 -25.46
C SER A 272 9.17 -2.48 -25.95
N LEU A 273 9.69 -1.24 -26.10
CA LEU A 273 11.09 -0.99 -26.46
C LEU A 273 12.07 -1.46 -25.38
N GLN A 274 11.75 -1.24 -24.11
CA GLN A 274 12.58 -1.74 -23.00
C GLN A 274 12.66 -3.27 -22.99
N ASN A 275 11.53 -3.95 -23.24
CA ASN A 275 11.51 -5.41 -23.33
C ASN A 275 12.33 -5.91 -24.52
N LEU A 276 12.22 -5.26 -25.68
CA LEU A 276 13.03 -5.59 -26.85
C LEU A 276 14.53 -5.38 -26.60
N TYR A 277 14.89 -4.29 -25.93
CA TYR A 277 16.28 -4.01 -25.55
C TYR A 277 16.85 -5.07 -24.59
N LYS A 278 16.05 -5.51 -23.61
CA LYS A 278 16.44 -6.62 -22.71
C LYS A 278 16.69 -7.92 -23.49
N GLN A 279 15.79 -8.29 -24.39
CA GLN A 279 15.95 -9.47 -25.25
C GLN A 279 17.20 -9.36 -26.13
N GLN A 280 17.45 -8.19 -26.73
CA GLN A 280 18.65 -7.97 -27.55
C GLN A 280 19.94 -8.09 -26.71
N ARG A 281 19.94 -7.58 -25.48
CA ARG A 281 21.08 -7.70 -24.57
C ARG A 281 21.37 -9.16 -24.19
N GLU A 282 20.32 -9.94 -23.91
CA GLU A 282 20.46 -11.37 -23.63
C GLU A 282 21.03 -12.14 -24.84
N GLN A 283 20.52 -11.86 -26.03
CA GLN A 283 21.05 -12.46 -27.27
C GLN A 283 22.52 -12.10 -27.49
N ASN A 284 22.92 -10.85 -27.26
CA ASN A 284 24.32 -10.44 -27.39
C ASN A 284 25.23 -11.16 -26.38
N ILE A 285 24.78 -11.36 -25.14
CA ILE A 285 25.52 -12.14 -24.14
C ILE A 285 25.69 -13.59 -24.60
N GLN A 286 24.62 -14.23 -25.09
CA GLN A 286 24.68 -15.59 -25.61
C GLN A 286 25.61 -15.72 -26.83
N LEU A 287 25.60 -14.74 -27.73
CA LEU A 287 26.51 -14.71 -28.88
C LEU A 287 27.96 -14.54 -28.44
N GLN A 288 28.23 -13.69 -27.45
CA GLN A 288 29.58 -13.50 -26.92
C GLN A 288 30.10 -14.80 -26.29
N GLN A 289 29.29 -15.48 -25.49
CA GLN A 289 29.65 -16.78 -24.90
C GLN A 289 30.02 -17.82 -25.99
N ARG A 290 29.22 -17.90 -27.06
CA ARG A 290 29.53 -18.80 -28.19
C ARG A 290 30.81 -18.42 -28.92
N LEU A 291 31.12 -17.13 -29.04
CA LEU A 291 32.39 -16.68 -29.62
C LEU A 291 33.57 -17.09 -28.74
N ASP A 292 33.47 -16.91 -27.42
CA ASP A 292 34.51 -17.29 -26.47
C ASP A 292 34.75 -18.81 -26.47
N GLU A 293 33.68 -19.61 -26.56
CA GLU A 293 33.75 -21.06 -26.74
C GLU A 293 34.46 -21.44 -28.04
N MET A 294 34.10 -20.81 -29.16
CA MET A 294 34.73 -21.04 -30.46
C MET A 294 36.21 -20.65 -30.47
N GLU A 295 36.58 -19.57 -29.78
CA GLU A 295 37.99 -19.19 -29.60
C GLU A 295 38.75 -20.20 -28.74
N GLY A 296 38.13 -20.72 -27.69
CA GLY A 296 38.68 -21.81 -26.88
C GLY A 296 38.94 -23.06 -27.72
N LEU A 297 37.97 -23.47 -28.54
CA LEU A 297 38.10 -24.61 -29.45
C LEU A 297 39.22 -24.40 -30.48
N ARG A 298 39.34 -23.19 -31.06
CA ARG A 298 40.44 -22.88 -31.99
C ARG A 298 41.81 -22.97 -31.33
N LYS A 299 41.96 -22.51 -30.08
CA LYS A 299 43.23 -22.64 -29.34
C LYS A 299 43.59 -24.10 -29.13
N LEU A 300 42.63 -24.93 -28.72
CA LEU A 300 42.82 -26.37 -28.56
C LEU A 300 43.17 -27.06 -29.90
N GLU A 301 42.58 -26.62 -31.01
CA GLU A 301 42.91 -27.15 -32.33
C GLU A 301 44.35 -26.81 -32.73
N ILE A 302 44.80 -25.58 -32.50
CA ILE A 302 46.19 -25.14 -32.74
C ILE A 302 47.17 -25.93 -31.85
N GLU A 303 46.84 -26.13 -30.57
CA GLU A 303 47.66 -26.94 -29.66
C GLU A 303 47.73 -28.40 -30.11
N ASN A 304 46.61 -28.99 -30.52
CA ASN A 304 46.60 -30.34 -31.09
C ASN A 304 47.45 -30.46 -32.35
N GLN A 305 47.37 -29.49 -33.26
CA GLN A 305 48.23 -29.46 -34.46
C GLN A 305 49.71 -29.35 -34.09
N ARG A 306 50.05 -28.51 -33.10
CA ARG A 306 51.42 -28.36 -32.60
C ARG A 306 51.93 -29.65 -31.95
N LEU A 307 51.08 -30.34 -31.19
CA LEU A 307 51.41 -31.63 -30.59
C LEU A 307 51.61 -32.71 -31.66
N GLN A 308 50.75 -32.76 -32.69
CA GLN A 308 50.91 -33.68 -33.81
C GLN A 308 52.21 -33.45 -34.56
N GLN A 309 52.56 -32.20 -34.88
CA GLN A 309 53.85 -31.86 -35.49
C GLN A 309 55.01 -32.31 -34.60
N ARG A 310 54.92 -32.08 -33.29
CA ARG A 310 55.96 -32.49 -32.35
C ARG A 310 56.12 -34.00 -32.26
N ILE A 311 55.02 -34.75 -32.29
CA ILE A 311 55.03 -36.21 -32.32
C ILE A 311 55.70 -36.69 -33.60
N GLN A 312 55.35 -36.15 -34.76
CA GLN A 312 55.97 -36.50 -36.05
C GLN A 312 57.48 -36.21 -36.05
N GLU A 313 57.91 -35.06 -35.52
CA GLU A 313 59.34 -34.74 -35.36
C GLU A 313 60.07 -35.78 -34.49
N LEU A 314 59.44 -36.20 -33.39
CA LEU A 314 59.99 -37.20 -32.48
C LEU A 314 60.04 -38.59 -33.13
N GLU A 315 58.98 -39.00 -33.82
CA GLU A 315 58.93 -40.25 -34.58
C GLU A 315 60.03 -40.31 -35.63
N HIS A 316 60.18 -39.26 -36.43
CA HIS A 316 61.24 -39.16 -37.43
C HIS A 316 62.64 -39.12 -36.79
N ALA A 317 62.82 -38.44 -35.66
CA ALA A 317 64.09 -38.44 -34.92
C ALA A 317 64.45 -39.82 -34.35
N VAL A 318 63.46 -40.62 -33.97
CA VAL A 318 63.62 -42.01 -33.53
C VAL A 318 63.96 -42.92 -34.72
N GLU A 319 63.29 -42.76 -35.87
CA GLU A 319 63.59 -43.52 -37.09
C GLU A 319 65.00 -43.24 -37.63
N GLN A 320 65.44 -41.97 -37.63
CA GLN A 320 66.75 -41.59 -38.18
C GLN A 320 67.94 -41.95 -37.28
N ARG A 321 67.74 -42.28 -36.00
CA ARG A 321 68.83 -42.64 -35.08
C ARG A 321 68.49 -43.91 -34.29
N PRO A 322 68.99 -45.08 -34.72
CA PRO A 322 68.89 -46.30 -33.93
C PRO A 322 69.54 -46.10 -32.55
N SER A 323 68.96 -46.74 -31.55
CA SER A 323 69.15 -46.62 -30.08
C SER A 323 70.58 -46.47 -29.51
N GLN A 324 71.64 -46.64 -30.29
CA GLN A 324 73.02 -46.59 -29.82
C GLN A 324 73.62 -45.17 -29.68
N GLN A 325 73.07 -44.14 -30.32
CA GLN A 325 73.57 -42.75 -30.15
C GLN A 325 72.86 -41.93 -29.06
N TRP A 326 71.71 -42.40 -28.55
CA TRP A 326 70.90 -41.70 -27.55
C TRP A 326 71.56 -41.61 -26.17
N GLY A 327 72.39 -42.60 -25.79
CA GLY A 327 72.99 -42.67 -24.45
C GLY A 327 73.98 -41.55 -24.10
N ASN A 328 74.60 -40.92 -25.11
CA ASN A 328 75.68 -39.93 -24.89
C ASN A 328 75.33 -38.49 -25.28
N THR A 329 74.41 -38.26 -26.23
CA THR A 329 74.05 -36.91 -26.67
C THR A 329 72.85 -36.33 -25.92
N MET A 330 71.84 -37.14 -25.59
CA MET A 330 70.63 -36.67 -24.91
C MET A 330 70.93 -36.20 -23.48
N THR A 331 71.73 -36.94 -22.73
CA THR A 331 72.12 -36.60 -21.34
C THR A 331 72.96 -35.33 -21.26
N GLN A 332 73.89 -35.09 -22.20
CA GLN A 332 74.74 -33.89 -22.20
C GLN A 332 74.04 -32.65 -22.78
N GLN A 333 73.15 -32.83 -23.77
CA GLN A 333 72.38 -31.73 -24.32
C GLN A 333 71.20 -31.36 -23.41
N ALA A 334 70.55 -32.33 -22.77
CA ALA A 334 69.52 -32.07 -21.77
C ALA A 334 70.10 -31.33 -20.56
N THR A 335 71.27 -31.72 -20.05
CA THR A 335 71.93 -30.97 -18.95
C THR A 335 72.33 -29.56 -19.35
N LYS A 336 72.82 -29.33 -20.59
CA LYS A 336 73.09 -27.97 -21.08
C LYS A 336 71.83 -27.14 -21.32
N ALA A 337 70.77 -27.73 -21.88
CA ALA A 337 69.52 -27.04 -22.14
C ALA A 337 68.78 -26.71 -20.84
N LEU A 338 68.80 -27.63 -19.87
CA LEU A 338 68.21 -27.45 -18.55
C LEU A 338 68.99 -26.40 -17.75
N ASN A 339 70.33 -26.42 -17.77
CA ASN A 339 71.13 -25.34 -17.18
C ASN A 339 70.88 -23.99 -17.86
N LYS A 340 70.66 -23.96 -19.19
CA LYS A 340 70.32 -22.72 -19.92
C LYS A 340 68.90 -22.24 -19.60
N GLN A 341 67.93 -23.13 -19.47
CA GLN A 341 66.55 -22.81 -19.09
C GLN A 341 66.46 -22.37 -17.63
N VAL A 342 67.21 -23.00 -16.72
CA VAL A 342 67.32 -22.56 -15.31
C VAL A 342 67.96 -21.17 -15.25
N LYS A 343 69.02 -20.91 -16.02
CA LYS A 343 69.66 -19.59 -16.08
C LYS A 343 68.74 -18.53 -16.70
N GLN A 344 68.01 -18.86 -17.76
CA GLN A 344 67.02 -17.96 -18.37
C GLN A 344 65.78 -17.77 -17.51
N ALA A 345 65.37 -18.75 -16.70
CA ALA A 345 64.28 -18.62 -15.74
C ALA A 345 64.70 -17.71 -14.57
N LEU A 346 65.95 -17.82 -14.11
CA LEU A 346 66.53 -16.91 -13.11
C LEU A 346 66.79 -15.49 -13.64
N GLU A 347 67.08 -15.32 -14.93
CA GLU A 347 67.21 -14.00 -15.56
C GLU A 347 65.84 -13.38 -15.92
N LYS A 348 64.79 -14.19 -16.08
CA LYS A 348 63.40 -13.76 -16.34
C LYS A 348 62.52 -13.70 -15.10
N THR A 349 62.99 -14.11 -13.93
CA THR A 349 62.37 -13.72 -12.67
C THR A 349 62.57 -12.22 -12.53
N ILE A 350 61.58 -11.49 -13.04
CA ILE A 350 61.35 -10.08 -12.83
C ILE A 350 61.62 -9.79 -11.36
N ASP A 351 62.50 -8.83 -11.10
CA ASP A 351 62.71 -8.30 -9.76
C ASP A 351 61.33 -7.85 -9.26
N LEU A 352 60.70 -8.63 -8.37
CA LEU A 352 59.32 -8.41 -7.90
C LEU A 352 59.13 -7.01 -7.29
N ARG A 353 60.24 -6.35 -6.92
CA ARG A 353 60.31 -4.94 -6.52
C ARG A 353 59.97 -3.94 -7.63
N SER A 354 60.16 -4.29 -8.90
CA SER A 354 59.93 -3.39 -10.05
C SER A 354 58.50 -3.41 -10.60
N LEU A 355 57.71 -4.46 -10.28
CA LEU A 355 56.30 -4.59 -10.66
C LEU A 355 55.32 -3.97 -9.65
N ALA A 356 55.81 -3.52 -8.49
CA ALA A 356 55.01 -2.81 -7.49
C ALA A 356 54.82 -1.34 -7.90
N GLN A 357 54.08 -1.09 -8.99
CA GLN A 357 53.31 0.16 -9.07
C GLN A 357 52.21 0.08 -8.01
N GLU A 358 51.94 1.21 -7.35
CA GLU A 358 51.15 1.34 -6.11
C GLU A 358 49.98 0.33 -6.00
N PRO A 359 49.79 -0.34 -4.84
CA PRO A 359 48.65 -1.22 -4.64
C PRO A 359 47.34 -0.41 -4.83
N PRO A 360 46.27 -1.02 -5.35
CA PRO A 360 44.98 -0.37 -5.47
C PRO A 360 44.55 0.16 -4.09
N LYS A 361 44.42 1.48 -3.96
CA LYS A 361 44.10 2.14 -2.67
C LYS A 361 42.70 1.80 -2.15
N GLU A 362 41.86 1.21 -3.00
CA GLU A 362 40.45 0.93 -2.70
C GLU A 362 40.23 -0.40 -1.95
N ASN A 363 41.19 -1.33 -1.94
CA ASN A 363 41.04 -2.58 -1.17
C ASN A 363 42.38 -3.31 -0.89
N ALA A 364 43.26 -2.67 -0.11
CA ALA A 364 44.60 -3.21 0.17
C ALA A 364 44.56 -4.59 0.86
N GLN A 365 43.55 -4.86 1.70
CA GLN A 365 43.43 -6.11 2.43
C GLN A 365 42.98 -7.29 1.54
N GLU A 366 42.00 -7.10 0.66
CA GLU A 366 41.65 -8.16 -0.30
C GLU A 366 42.79 -8.48 -1.26
N CYS A 367 43.56 -7.47 -1.66
CA CYS A 367 44.76 -7.67 -2.48
C CYS A 367 45.82 -8.51 -1.74
N LEU A 368 46.08 -8.21 -0.46
CA LEU A 368 46.97 -9.00 0.38
C LEU A 368 46.46 -10.44 0.54
N ARG A 369 45.14 -10.63 0.73
CA ARG A 369 44.51 -11.96 0.84
C ARG A 369 44.69 -12.79 -0.42
N LEU A 370 44.33 -12.23 -1.58
CA LEU A 370 44.44 -12.90 -2.88
C LEU A 370 45.89 -13.21 -3.22
N MET A 371 46.83 -12.32 -2.89
CA MET A 371 48.26 -12.56 -3.06
C MET A 371 48.76 -13.70 -2.17
N GLY A 372 48.33 -13.76 -0.90
CA GLY A 372 48.65 -14.87 -0.01
C GLY A 372 48.13 -16.22 -0.53
N MET A 373 46.90 -16.26 -1.06
CA MET A 373 46.32 -17.46 -1.68
C MET A 373 47.05 -17.86 -2.98
N ALA A 374 47.40 -16.89 -3.82
CA ALA A 374 48.18 -17.13 -5.04
C ALA A 374 49.57 -17.69 -4.72
N LEU A 375 50.24 -17.14 -3.71
CA LEU A 375 51.54 -17.61 -3.22
C LEU A 375 51.45 -19.02 -2.63
N LYS A 376 50.39 -19.37 -1.89
CA LYS A 376 50.13 -20.74 -1.44
C LYS A 376 50.01 -21.72 -2.61
N ASN A 377 49.25 -21.36 -3.63
CA ASN A 377 49.03 -22.22 -4.80
C ASN A 377 50.33 -22.40 -5.60
N LEU A 378 51.11 -21.32 -5.77
CA LEU A 378 52.44 -21.38 -6.38
C LEU A 378 53.42 -22.20 -5.55
N ALA A 379 53.43 -22.02 -4.23
CA ALA A 379 54.26 -22.79 -3.30
C ALA A 379 53.98 -24.29 -3.41
N SER A 380 52.70 -24.67 -3.51
CA SER A 380 52.25 -26.05 -3.65
C SER A 380 52.58 -26.63 -5.04
N ALA A 381 52.41 -25.84 -6.11
CA ALA A 381 52.72 -26.27 -7.47
C ALA A 381 54.23 -26.41 -7.73
N MET A 382 55.05 -25.63 -7.04
CA MET A 382 56.50 -25.53 -7.27
C MET A 382 57.34 -26.12 -6.13
N ASN A 383 56.73 -26.69 -5.08
CA ASN A 383 57.40 -27.10 -3.83
C ASN A 383 58.34 -26.01 -3.28
N ASN A 384 57.90 -24.74 -3.30
CA ASN A 384 58.70 -23.60 -2.90
C ASN A 384 58.37 -23.17 -1.46
N THR A 385 59.29 -23.45 -0.53
CA THR A 385 59.12 -23.12 0.90
C THR A 385 59.13 -21.61 1.17
N GLN A 386 59.89 -20.82 0.40
CA GLN A 386 59.95 -19.36 0.56
C GLN A 386 58.63 -18.68 0.15
N ALA A 387 57.97 -19.19 -0.89
CA ALA A 387 56.65 -18.70 -1.29
C ALA A 387 55.59 -19.04 -0.22
N LEU A 388 55.76 -20.17 0.46
CA LEU A 388 54.90 -20.61 1.55
C LEU A 388 55.10 -19.73 2.80
N GLU A 389 56.34 -19.43 3.16
CA GLU A 389 56.69 -18.47 4.23
C GLU A 389 56.15 -17.07 3.94
N ALA A 390 56.27 -16.60 2.70
CA ALA A 390 55.72 -15.31 2.29
C ALA A 390 54.18 -15.29 2.40
N ALA A 391 53.50 -16.34 1.96
CA ALA A 391 52.04 -16.47 2.11
C ALA A 391 51.61 -16.46 3.59
N ALA A 392 52.37 -17.16 4.44
CA ALA A 392 52.11 -17.23 5.87
C ALA A 392 52.23 -15.86 6.56
N ILE A 393 53.27 -15.09 6.23
CA ILE A 393 53.48 -13.74 6.75
C ILE A 393 52.37 -12.79 6.29
N ILE A 394 51.96 -12.86 5.01
CA ILE A 394 50.93 -11.98 4.45
C ILE A 394 49.56 -12.24 5.09
N LEU A 395 49.25 -13.50 5.42
CA LEU A 395 47.94 -13.90 5.97
C LEU A 395 47.94 -13.98 7.50
N GLY A 396 49.08 -13.79 8.17
CA GLY A 396 49.22 -13.93 9.62
C GLY A 396 48.98 -15.36 10.11
N SER A 397 49.50 -16.36 9.40
CA SER A 397 49.33 -17.78 9.72
C SER A 397 50.69 -18.50 9.83
N GLU A 398 50.67 -19.75 10.28
CA GLU A 398 51.86 -20.59 10.22
C GLU A 398 52.20 -20.97 8.77
N PRO A 399 53.49 -21.20 8.44
CA PRO A 399 53.92 -21.63 7.12
C PRO A 399 53.62 -23.12 6.89
N THR A 400 52.34 -23.47 6.96
CA THR A 400 51.83 -24.79 6.56
C THR A 400 50.65 -24.62 5.59
N PRO A 401 50.51 -25.49 4.57
CA PRO A 401 49.41 -25.38 3.61
C PRO A 401 48.02 -25.40 4.27
N GLN A 402 47.88 -26.13 5.38
CA GLN A 402 46.65 -26.27 6.14
C GLN A 402 46.33 -24.99 6.94
N ALA A 403 47.31 -24.42 7.66
CA ALA A 403 47.10 -23.18 8.41
C ALA A 403 46.78 -22.00 7.48
N ILE A 404 47.44 -21.93 6.31
CA ILE A 404 47.16 -20.91 5.30
C ILE A 404 45.76 -21.10 4.69
N ALA A 405 45.33 -22.35 4.43
CA ALA A 405 43.98 -22.63 3.93
C ALA A 405 42.92 -22.19 4.94
N TYR A 406 43.08 -22.63 6.18
CA TYR A 406 42.16 -22.32 7.27
C TYR A 406 42.07 -20.81 7.54
N ARG A 407 43.21 -20.12 7.51
CA ARG A 407 43.24 -18.66 7.65
C ARG A 407 42.59 -17.93 6.48
N ALA A 408 42.74 -18.45 5.26
CA ALA A 408 42.09 -17.87 4.08
C ALA A 408 40.56 -18.01 4.13
N GLU A 409 40.04 -19.15 4.61
CA GLU A 409 38.60 -19.37 4.84
C GLU A 409 38.05 -18.43 5.92
N GLN A 410 38.78 -18.23 7.02
CA GLN A 410 38.39 -17.27 8.06
C GLN A 410 38.29 -15.84 7.52
N LEU A 411 39.27 -15.42 6.70
CA LEU A 411 39.29 -14.09 6.09
C LEU A 411 38.26 -13.94 4.95
N GLU A 412 37.67 -15.02 4.45
CA GLU A 412 36.55 -14.95 3.48
C GLU A 412 35.27 -14.42 4.14
N MET A 413 35.09 -14.67 5.44
CA MET A 413 33.94 -14.17 6.21
C MET A 413 34.08 -12.70 6.64
N LEU A 414 35.24 -12.08 6.42
CA LEU A 414 35.54 -10.71 6.87
C LEU A 414 34.61 -9.64 6.27
N PRO A 415 34.29 -9.63 4.96
CA PRO A 415 33.37 -8.65 4.39
C PRO A 415 31.96 -8.77 4.97
N GLN A 416 31.51 -10.00 5.24
CA GLN A 416 30.22 -10.26 5.87
C GLN A 416 30.22 -9.76 7.32
N ALA A 417 31.25 -10.09 8.10
CA ALA A 417 31.42 -9.65 9.48
C ALA A 417 31.40 -8.11 9.60
N ILE A 418 32.12 -7.41 8.74
CA ILE A 418 32.14 -5.94 8.72
C ILE A 418 30.75 -5.38 8.41
N ASN A 419 30.07 -5.91 7.40
CA ASN A 419 28.73 -5.45 7.03
C ASN A 419 27.74 -5.67 8.18
N GLU A 420 27.74 -6.85 8.80
CA GLU A 420 26.83 -7.16 9.91
C GLU A 420 27.12 -6.28 11.12
N ILE A 421 28.38 -6.11 11.52
CA ILE A 421 28.77 -5.22 12.61
C ILE A 421 28.35 -3.77 12.31
N ARG A 422 28.60 -3.26 11.10
CA ARG A 422 28.18 -1.91 10.70
C ARG A 422 26.67 -1.74 10.71
N THR A 423 25.92 -2.74 10.25
CA THR A 423 24.45 -2.67 10.27
C THR A 423 23.90 -2.61 11.70
N VAL A 424 24.54 -3.29 12.65
CA VAL A 424 24.17 -3.22 14.07
C VAL A 424 24.51 -1.86 14.65
N LEU A 425 25.71 -1.35 14.39
CA LEU A 425 26.15 -0.04 14.89
C LEU A 425 25.36 1.13 14.28
N ALA A 426 24.85 0.99 13.06
CA ALA A 426 24.05 2.01 12.38
C ALA A 426 22.60 2.11 12.91
N LYS A 427 22.12 1.13 13.68
CA LYS A 427 20.76 1.16 14.25
C LYS A 427 20.68 2.24 15.35
N PRO A 428 19.68 3.14 15.30
CA PRO A 428 19.48 4.12 16.36
C PRO A 428 19.14 3.41 17.67
N GLY A 429 19.89 3.69 18.74
CA GLY A 429 19.69 3.06 20.06
C GLY A 429 20.34 1.68 20.21
N CYS A 430 21.33 1.34 19.38
CA CYS A 430 22.11 0.11 19.50
C CYS A 430 22.64 -0.09 20.94
N THR A 431 22.42 -1.27 21.51
CA THR A 431 22.94 -1.64 22.83
C THR A 431 24.22 -2.46 22.71
N TRP A 432 25.01 -2.53 23.80
CA TRP A 432 26.17 -3.42 23.85
C TRP A 432 25.80 -4.88 23.56
N GLN A 433 24.61 -5.32 23.99
CA GLN A 433 24.15 -6.69 23.79
C GLN A 433 23.85 -6.99 22.32
N ASP A 434 23.32 -6.03 21.56
CA ASP A 434 23.09 -6.16 20.13
C ASP A 434 24.40 -6.31 19.36
N TYR A 435 25.42 -5.51 19.70
CA TYR A 435 26.77 -5.64 19.15
C TYR A 435 27.42 -6.97 19.55
N TRP A 436 27.38 -7.32 20.84
CA TRP A 436 28.04 -8.49 21.38
C TRP A 436 27.49 -9.80 20.78
N ALA A 437 26.18 -9.87 20.54
CA ALA A 437 25.54 -11.02 19.91
C ALA A 437 26.13 -11.33 18.52
N VAL A 438 26.38 -10.29 17.71
CA VAL A 438 27.00 -10.44 16.37
C VAL A 438 28.51 -10.63 16.48
N ALA A 439 29.17 -9.90 17.37
CA ALA A 439 30.62 -9.99 17.55
C ALA A 439 31.08 -11.38 18.04
N GLN A 440 30.23 -12.11 18.77
CA GLN A 440 30.52 -13.46 19.25
C GLN A 440 30.69 -14.46 18.09
N GLU A 441 29.93 -14.31 16.99
CA GLU A 441 30.04 -15.18 15.82
C GLU A 441 31.38 -15.01 15.08
N TYR A 442 31.98 -13.83 15.21
CA TYR A 442 33.21 -13.45 14.52
C TYR A 442 34.43 -13.31 15.45
N GLU A 443 34.38 -13.86 16.66
CA GLU A 443 35.44 -13.70 17.68
C GLU A 443 36.83 -14.12 17.14
N VAL A 444 36.87 -15.14 16.29
CA VAL A 444 38.10 -15.69 15.71
C VAL A 444 38.80 -14.70 14.77
N ILE A 445 38.06 -13.80 14.12
CA ILE A 445 38.59 -12.77 13.20
C ILE A 445 38.50 -11.37 13.81
N LYS A 446 38.43 -11.29 15.14
CA LYS A 446 38.27 -10.02 15.87
C LYS A 446 39.30 -8.97 15.50
N GLN A 447 40.57 -9.34 15.45
CA GLN A 447 41.64 -8.41 15.12
C GLN A 447 41.53 -7.87 13.68
N ASP A 448 41.01 -8.70 12.77
CA ASP A 448 40.96 -8.38 11.34
C ASP A 448 39.81 -7.42 11.04
N TYR A 449 38.59 -7.69 11.54
CA TYR A 449 37.49 -6.75 11.34
C TYR A 449 37.70 -5.45 12.14
N TRP A 450 38.37 -5.49 13.30
CA TRP A 450 38.67 -4.27 14.06
C TRP A 450 39.56 -3.30 13.29
N ALA A 451 40.47 -3.81 12.47
CA ALA A 451 41.35 -2.99 11.64
C ALA A 451 40.61 -2.25 10.51
N GLU A 452 39.44 -2.75 10.11
CA GLU A 452 38.61 -2.20 9.02
C GLU A 452 37.45 -1.32 9.52
N LEU A 453 37.19 -1.30 10.83
CA LEU A 453 36.25 -0.37 11.43
C LEU A 453 36.86 1.03 11.49
N THR A 454 36.02 2.03 11.29
CA THR A 454 36.42 3.44 11.43
C THR A 454 36.71 3.78 12.89
N THR A 455 37.45 4.87 13.11
CA THR A 455 37.70 5.39 14.47
C THR A 455 36.40 5.73 15.20
N GLN A 456 35.38 6.21 14.48
CA GLN A 456 34.06 6.50 15.06
C GLN A 456 33.32 5.23 15.48
N GLU A 457 33.34 4.18 14.66
CA GLU A 457 32.71 2.89 14.99
C GLU A 457 33.39 2.22 16.18
N THR A 458 34.72 2.26 16.24
CA THR A 458 35.48 1.73 17.37
C THR A 458 35.23 2.53 18.66
N GLU A 459 35.17 3.87 18.59
CA GLU A 459 34.77 4.71 19.72
C GLU A 459 33.35 4.37 20.21
N LEU A 460 32.37 4.21 19.30
CA LEU A 460 31.00 3.81 19.66
C LEU A 460 30.97 2.46 20.38
N ILE A 461 31.71 1.46 19.89
CA ILE A 461 31.83 0.15 20.55
C ILE A 461 32.39 0.32 21.98
N THR A 462 33.42 1.13 22.16
CA THR A 462 34.00 1.37 23.51
C THR A 462 33.02 2.11 24.43
N VAL A 463 32.25 3.06 23.91
CA VAL A 463 31.22 3.79 24.68
C VAL A 463 30.10 2.83 25.10
N LEU A 464 29.64 1.96 24.19
CA LEU A 464 28.65 0.92 24.51
C LEU A 464 29.17 -0.06 25.56
N GLN A 465 30.44 -0.47 25.45
CA GLN A 465 31.09 -1.33 26.44
C GLN A 465 31.14 -0.65 27.80
N ASN A 466 31.52 0.63 27.85
CA ASN A 466 31.58 1.42 29.09
C ASN A 466 30.20 1.67 29.69
N ALA A 467 29.19 1.94 28.86
CA ALA A 467 27.80 2.09 29.30
C ALA A 467 27.22 0.78 29.88
N SER A 468 27.65 -0.37 29.35
CA SER A 468 27.24 -1.69 29.87
C SER A 468 28.03 -2.15 31.12
N SER A 469 29.19 -1.54 31.38
CA SER A 469 30.06 -1.85 32.52
C SER A 469 30.00 -0.82 33.65
N GLN A 470 29.28 0.29 33.46
CA GLN A 470 28.87 1.15 34.56
C GLN A 470 27.77 0.45 35.36
N PRO A 471 27.93 0.28 36.69
CA PRO A 471 26.82 -0.17 37.51
C PRO A 471 25.69 0.87 37.45
N ASP A 472 24.44 0.40 37.36
CA ASP A 472 23.26 1.27 37.43
C ASP A 472 23.43 2.21 38.64
N THR A 473 23.42 3.52 38.40
CA THR A 473 23.48 4.48 39.50
C THR A 473 22.09 4.57 40.10
N ILE A 474 21.99 4.44 41.43
CA ILE A 474 20.73 4.61 42.15
C ILE A 474 20.24 6.05 41.91
N GLY A 475 19.21 6.19 41.07
CA GLY A 475 18.59 7.45 40.68
C GLY A 475 17.08 7.46 40.95
N ILE A 476 16.41 8.57 40.63
CA ILE A 476 14.96 8.74 40.82
C ILE A 476 14.19 7.59 40.16
N GLY A 477 13.27 6.96 40.91
CA GLY A 477 12.47 5.79 40.50
C GLY A 477 13.15 4.44 40.75
N SER A 478 14.40 4.41 41.21
CA SER A 478 15.10 3.16 41.54
C SER A 478 14.47 2.49 42.77
N ILE A 479 14.28 1.18 42.70
CA ILE A 479 13.84 0.38 43.85
C ILE A 479 15.07 -0.08 44.62
N VAL A 480 15.16 0.34 45.88
CA VAL A 480 16.33 0.18 46.73
C VAL A 480 15.99 -0.56 48.02
N SER A 481 17.03 -1.11 48.63
CA SER A 481 17.06 -1.65 49.99
C SER A 481 18.30 -1.11 50.72
N HIS A 482 18.31 -1.20 52.04
CA HIS A 482 19.50 -0.86 52.81
C HIS A 482 20.68 -1.78 52.47
N ALA A 483 21.90 -1.22 52.44
CA ALA A 483 23.13 -1.95 52.20
C ALA A 483 23.47 -2.93 53.34
N ASP A 484 23.06 -2.63 54.58
CA ASP A 484 23.27 -3.51 55.73
C ASP A 484 22.43 -4.79 55.64
N SER A 485 23.13 -5.91 55.58
CA SER A 485 22.56 -7.25 55.48
C SER A 485 21.79 -7.71 56.71
N TYR A 486 21.91 -7.06 57.88
CA TYR A 486 21.14 -7.39 59.09
C TYR A 486 19.85 -6.58 59.24
N ARG A 487 19.72 -5.47 58.51
CA ARG A 487 18.49 -4.68 58.45
C ARG A 487 17.40 -5.36 57.60
N THR A 488 17.80 -6.37 56.81
CA THR A 488 16.99 -7.20 55.90
C THR A 488 15.90 -8.03 56.56
N LEU A 489 15.96 -8.25 57.89
CA LEU A 489 14.94 -9.02 58.61
C LEU A 489 13.58 -8.31 58.65
N TYR A 490 13.53 -7.04 58.28
CA TYR A 490 12.32 -6.30 57.99
C TYR A 490 12.35 -5.94 56.50
N VAL A 491 11.46 -6.54 55.72
CA VAL A 491 11.39 -6.39 54.26
C VAL A 491 11.03 -4.94 53.90
N GLU A 492 12.04 -4.09 53.77
CA GLU A 492 11.85 -2.69 53.39
C GLU A 492 12.30 -2.51 51.94
N ARG A 493 11.32 -2.63 51.04
CA ARG A 493 11.40 -2.17 49.65
C ARG A 493 11.20 -0.66 49.65
N GLY A 494 12.13 0.11 49.10
CA GLY A 494 12.03 1.56 49.01
C GLY A 494 12.11 2.04 47.58
N GLU A 495 11.53 3.19 47.29
CA GLU A 495 11.62 3.86 45.98
C GLU A 495 12.30 5.22 46.16
N VAL A 496 13.29 5.52 45.33
CA VAL A 496 13.96 6.82 45.33
C VAL A 496 13.04 7.87 44.70
N VAL A 497 12.59 8.85 45.48
CA VAL A 497 11.64 9.88 45.04
C VAL A 497 12.36 11.12 44.52
N GLN A 498 13.55 11.42 45.04
CA GLN A 498 14.31 12.61 44.65
C GLN A 498 15.82 12.34 44.76
N ASP A 499 16.57 12.78 43.75
CA ASP A 499 18.03 12.72 43.71
C ASP A 499 18.60 14.09 44.06
N LEU A 500 19.52 14.10 45.03
CA LEU A 500 20.18 15.30 45.55
C LEU A 500 21.69 15.29 45.23
N GLY A 501 22.13 14.41 44.31
CA GLY A 501 23.53 14.23 43.95
C GLY A 501 24.13 13.05 44.70
N GLU A 502 24.93 13.29 45.73
CA GLU A 502 25.55 12.21 46.54
C GLU A 502 24.54 11.52 47.49
N GLU A 503 23.46 12.22 47.84
CA GLU A 503 22.36 11.72 48.65
C GLU A 503 21.09 11.52 47.81
N VAL A 504 20.25 10.58 48.24
CA VAL A 504 18.94 10.29 47.64
C VAL A 504 17.85 10.24 48.71
N LEU A 505 16.66 10.71 48.38
CA LEU A 505 15.48 10.62 49.23
C LEU A 505 14.70 9.36 48.87
N VAL A 506 14.57 8.44 49.83
CA VAL A 506 13.87 7.16 49.64
C VAL A 506 12.54 7.17 50.40
N ALA A 507 11.48 6.73 49.73
CA ALA A 507 10.20 6.41 50.35
C ALA A 507 10.11 4.89 50.54
N TRP A 508 10.03 4.44 51.80
CA TRP A 508 9.93 3.02 52.12
C TRP A 508 8.48 2.53 52.07
N ASP A 509 8.25 1.38 51.41
CA ASP A 509 6.92 0.77 51.24
C ASP A 509 6.27 0.42 52.59
N CYS A 510 7.06 0.03 53.59
CA CYS A 510 6.58 -0.29 54.94
C CYS A 510 5.88 0.91 55.63
N TRP A 511 6.08 2.13 55.15
CA TRP A 511 5.56 3.36 55.76
C TRP A 511 4.45 4.03 54.92
N LYS A 512 3.92 3.36 53.89
CA LYS A 512 2.84 3.89 53.02
C LYS A 512 1.57 4.32 53.76
N GLU A 513 1.26 3.73 54.92
CA GLU A 513 0.06 4.06 55.72
C GLU A 513 0.24 5.28 56.64
N GLN A 514 1.49 5.68 56.93
CA GLN A 514 1.79 6.87 57.71
C GLN A 514 2.26 7.96 56.75
N SER A 515 1.40 8.95 56.50
CA SER A 515 1.62 10.09 55.60
C SER A 515 3.09 10.53 55.49
N LYS A 516 3.76 10.09 54.41
CA LYS A 516 5.03 10.54 53.83
C LYS A 516 6.16 10.85 54.83
N LYS A 517 6.86 9.80 55.29
CA LYS A 517 8.26 9.93 55.69
C LYS A 517 9.16 9.51 54.53
N THR A 518 9.79 10.49 53.90
CA THR A 518 10.92 10.29 52.98
C THR A 518 12.19 10.62 53.74
N ASP A 519 13.09 9.67 53.86
CA ASP A 519 14.36 9.85 54.57
C ASP A 519 15.52 9.98 53.57
N ARG A 520 16.54 10.73 53.96
CA ARG A 520 17.75 10.95 53.16
C ARG A 520 18.77 9.86 53.45
N TYR A 521 19.37 9.32 52.40
CA TYR A 521 20.44 8.32 52.48
C TYR A 521 21.54 8.65 51.50
N PHE A 522 22.78 8.33 51.86
CA PHE A 522 23.87 8.30 50.88
C PHE A 522 23.68 7.11 49.94
N ARG A 523 24.12 7.24 48.68
CA ARG A 523 24.00 6.15 47.69
C ARG A 523 24.69 4.87 48.15
N ASP A 524 25.79 5.00 48.90
CA ASP A 524 26.57 3.87 49.43
C ASP A 524 25.86 3.12 50.58
N GLU A 525 24.84 3.74 51.19
CA GLU A 525 24.00 3.12 52.23
C GLU A 525 22.84 2.30 51.63
N LEU A 526 22.70 2.33 50.31
CA LEU A 526 21.62 1.69 49.56
C LEU A 526 22.18 0.70 48.53
N ARG A 527 21.36 -0.27 48.18
CA ARG A 527 21.60 -1.21 47.08
C ARG A 527 20.30 -1.46 46.34
N PHE A 528 20.35 -1.87 45.07
CA PHE A 528 19.13 -2.26 44.37
C PHE A 528 18.42 -3.38 45.11
N TRP A 529 17.10 -3.25 45.24
CA TRP A 529 16.28 -4.29 45.84
C TRP A 529 16.26 -5.50 44.90
N GLN A 530 16.75 -6.64 45.38
CA GLN A 530 16.63 -7.92 44.69
C GLN A 530 15.50 -8.70 45.35
N PRO A 531 14.48 -9.19 44.61
CA PRO A 531 13.55 -10.15 45.17
C PRO A 531 14.35 -11.39 45.59
N GLU A 532 14.08 -11.91 46.79
CA GLU A 532 14.65 -13.20 47.19
C GLU A 532 14.39 -14.23 46.09
N LYS A 533 15.47 -14.86 45.61
CA LYS A 533 15.37 -15.99 44.68
C LYS A 533 14.68 -17.12 45.43
N GLU A 534 13.44 -17.42 45.07
CA GLU A 534 12.78 -18.68 45.43
C GLU A 534 13.56 -19.89 44.90
#